data_AF-A0A2R6RVW9-F1
#
_entry.id   AF-A0A2R6RVW9-F1
#
_cell.length_a   1.000
_cell.length_b   1.000
_cell.length_c   1.000
_cell.angle_alpha   90.00
_cell.angle_beta   90.00
_cell.angle_gamma   90.00
#
_symmetry.space_group_name_H-M   'P 1'
#
loop_
_entity.id
_entity.type
_entity.pdbx_description
1 polymer ?
#
loop_
_entity_poly.entity_id
_entity_poly.type
_entity_poly.pdbx_seq_one_letter_code
_entity_poly.pdbx_strand_id
1 'polypeptide(L)'
;MNTAASYLSAVSYADARARAYGKTPGSTPVLSSSSSMTSASEDTVLHENEDNEDGLSYANGYAPLNSDFDSFYTRRFKLRIDDCFSHPVTGVPGRTIVLLDRYSPDHNNTMISTGTRTRALNVSSYNYLGFAQGKGACAEAVVESVERYGLSACGTRLEGGTLDLHVQAESIVSRFLGMEATLVSSMGFATNSTIIPALVGKGCLVISDELNHASIRVGIRLSGANVRTFKHNNMKSLASLLREVISQGQPKSHRAWKKILVIVEGLYSMEGTLVNLPAIIELKKKYKFYLFVDEAHSVGALGPHGRGVTDYYGVNPRSVDILMGTFTKSFGAAGGYVSGNKSLIDRLRISGHSGTYTEAMAPPVLTQVIASMASIMGITLPQKHSPSSRSSLHNSENAALGVEYESYPGRVPAAALPSWMTLTPSMCDGSDSRMRLRRLAFNTRYLNRALRKLGFITYGHDDSPVVPLLLFHLGKMATFSRLMRTRATPIIVVVVSYPATPLVTSRVRFCMSASHTKEDVDTVLKACDEIGELLDLKQAEGERWPLQEIMDRAVELVNMDEVL
;
A
#
# COMPACT_ATOMS: atom_id res chain seq x y z
N MET A 1 6.82 -4.71 5.70
CA MET A 1 8.27 -4.83 5.39
C MET A 1 8.68 -3.77 4.38
N ASN A 2 9.80 -3.10 4.64
CA ASN A 2 10.25 -1.82 4.05
C ASN A 2 10.57 -1.87 2.55
N THR A 3 9.76 -1.20 1.73
CA THR A 3 9.98 -0.98 0.28
C THR A 3 10.93 0.18 -0.03
N ALA A 4 11.21 1.05 0.94
CA ALA A 4 12.16 2.16 0.79
C ALA A 4 13.63 1.72 0.57
N ALA A 5 13.92 0.42 0.69
CA ALA A 5 15.27 -0.12 0.56
C ALA A 5 15.91 0.07 -0.83
N SER A 6 15.12 0.27 -1.89
CA SER A 6 15.61 0.60 -3.23
C SER A 6 16.37 1.92 -3.26
N TYR A 7 15.72 2.97 -2.74
CA TYR A 7 16.32 4.29 -2.56
C TYR A 7 17.50 4.23 -1.60
N LEU A 8 17.36 3.54 -0.46
CA LEU A 8 18.47 3.40 0.50
C LEU A 8 19.67 2.65 -0.09
N SER A 9 19.44 1.67 -0.99
CA SER A 9 20.50 1.00 -1.73
C SER A 9 21.18 1.94 -2.71
N ALA A 10 20.42 2.79 -3.40
CA ALA A 10 20.99 3.82 -4.29
C ALA A 10 21.79 4.86 -3.50
N VAL A 11 21.32 5.29 -2.33
CA VAL A 11 22.06 6.19 -1.42
C VAL A 11 23.33 5.54 -0.92
N SER A 12 23.26 4.27 -0.50
CA SER A 12 24.42 3.51 -0.04
C SER A 12 25.47 3.38 -1.15
N TYR A 13 25.03 3.16 -2.40
CA TYR A 13 25.91 3.15 -3.56
C TYR A 13 26.52 4.53 -3.85
N ALA A 14 25.73 5.59 -3.79
CA ALA A 14 26.21 6.97 -3.94
C ALA A 14 27.25 7.34 -2.86
N ASP A 15 27.00 6.96 -1.61
CA ASP A 15 27.93 7.11 -0.48
C ASP A 15 29.23 6.30 -0.67
N ALA A 16 29.12 5.04 -1.10
CA ALA A 16 30.28 4.21 -1.44
C ALA A 16 31.12 4.82 -2.57
N ARG A 17 30.47 5.35 -3.61
CA ARG A 17 31.13 6.07 -4.72
C ARG A 17 31.78 7.36 -4.24
N ALA A 18 31.10 8.17 -3.43
CA ALA A 18 31.64 9.42 -2.87
C ALA A 18 32.89 9.16 -1.99
N ARG A 19 32.87 8.10 -1.17
CA ARG A 19 34.03 7.62 -0.40
C ARG A 19 35.21 7.22 -1.28
N ALA A 20 34.96 6.59 -2.43
CA ALA A 20 36.02 6.25 -3.38
C ALA A 20 36.69 7.48 -4.04
N TYR A 21 36.02 8.63 -4.05
CA TYR A 21 36.51 9.89 -4.65
C TYR A 21 36.94 10.95 -3.61
N GLY A 22 37.13 10.57 -2.34
CA GLY A 22 37.69 11.48 -1.31
C GLY A 22 36.78 12.64 -0.89
N LYS A 23 35.49 12.61 -1.23
CA LYS A 23 34.49 13.59 -0.79
C LYS A 23 33.49 12.92 0.15
N THR A 24 33.50 13.30 1.43
CA THR A 24 32.47 12.92 2.41
C THR A 24 31.24 13.81 2.30
N PRO A 25 30.03 13.26 2.11
CA PRO A 25 28.82 13.88 2.63
C PRO A 25 28.62 13.46 4.08
N GLY A 26 28.21 14.41 4.92
CA GLY A 26 27.96 14.19 6.34
C GLY A 26 26.75 13.29 6.60
N SER A 27 26.89 12.46 7.64
CA SER A 27 25.87 11.76 8.43
C SER A 27 24.64 11.21 7.70
N THR A 28 24.54 9.89 7.62
CA THR A 28 23.29 9.14 7.43
C THR A 28 22.31 9.48 8.55
N PRO A 29 21.14 10.10 8.30
CA PRO A 29 20.15 10.30 9.35
C PRO A 29 19.48 8.98 9.73
N VAL A 30 19.13 8.88 11.01
CA VAL A 30 18.32 7.80 11.58
C VAL A 30 16.90 7.88 11.01
N LEU A 31 16.36 6.78 10.50
CA LEU A 31 14.98 6.70 10.01
C LEU A 31 14.15 5.67 10.76
N SER A 32 12.92 6.09 11.07
CA SER A 32 11.94 5.39 11.87
C SER A 32 11.39 4.14 11.17
N SER A 33 11.34 3.07 11.95
CA SER A 33 10.64 1.83 11.63
C SER A 33 9.15 1.98 11.91
N SER A 34 8.26 1.83 10.93
CA SER A 34 6.91 1.29 11.18
C SER A 34 6.17 0.91 9.90
N SER A 35 5.67 -0.32 9.86
CA SER A 35 4.42 -0.69 9.15
C SER A 35 3.90 -2.07 9.60
N SER A 36 4.13 -2.49 10.85
CA SER A 36 3.74 -3.84 11.30
C SER A 36 3.15 -3.90 12.71
N MET A 37 2.92 -2.76 13.36
CA MET A 37 2.17 -2.72 14.62
C MET A 37 0.94 -1.84 14.44
N THR A 38 -0.17 -2.48 14.07
CA THR A 38 -1.50 -1.88 14.09
C THR A 38 -2.25 -2.49 15.25
N SER A 39 -2.31 -1.80 16.39
CA SER A 39 -3.17 -2.21 17.52
C SER A 39 -4.64 -2.07 17.13
N ALA A 40 -5.43 -3.12 17.32
CA ALA A 40 -6.87 -3.06 17.30
C ALA A 40 -7.32 -2.55 18.67
N SER A 41 -8.07 -1.45 18.70
CA SER A 41 -8.81 -1.04 19.88
C SER A 41 -10.15 -1.76 19.88
N GLU A 42 -10.22 -2.94 20.48
CA GLU A 42 -11.47 -3.50 20.98
C GLU A 42 -11.46 -3.36 22.50
N ASP A 43 -12.40 -2.57 23.03
CA ASP A 43 -12.66 -2.47 24.46
C ASP A 43 -13.12 -3.86 24.95
N THR A 44 -12.22 -4.58 25.62
CA THR A 44 -12.56 -5.86 26.25
C THR A 44 -12.51 -5.65 27.76
N VAL A 45 -13.68 -5.40 28.36
CA VAL A 45 -13.84 -5.37 29.81
C VAL A 45 -13.94 -6.81 30.28
N LEU A 46 -12.94 -7.31 31.01
CA LEU A 46 -13.08 -8.48 31.86
C LEU A 46 -12.60 -8.12 33.26
N HIS A 47 -13.44 -8.45 34.25
CA HIS A 47 -13.20 -8.19 35.66
C HIS A 47 -11.98 -8.96 36.17
N GLU A 48 -11.07 -8.27 36.84
CA GLU A 48 -9.93 -8.87 37.54
C GLU A 48 -10.20 -9.02 39.05
N ASN A 49 -9.77 -10.16 39.59
CA ASN A 49 -9.18 -10.23 40.92
C ASN A 49 -7.85 -10.99 40.79
N GLU A 50 -6.83 -10.43 41.45
CA GLU A 50 -5.56 -11.01 41.93
C GLU A 50 -4.24 -10.49 41.31
N ASP A 51 -3.48 -9.89 42.24
CA ASP A 51 -2.04 -9.72 42.39
C ASP A 51 -1.24 -8.72 41.54
N ASN A 52 -0.92 -7.63 42.27
CA ASN A 52 -0.18 -6.43 41.93
C ASN A 52 1.33 -6.63 41.85
N GLU A 53 1.96 -6.25 40.72
CA GLU A 53 3.30 -5.61 40.71
C GLU A 53 3.75 -5.02 39.34
N ASP A 54 2.99 -5.18 38.24
CA ASP A 54 3.50 -4.95 36.88
C ASP A 54 2.87 -3.80 36.07
N GLY A 55 2.17 -2.86 36.74
CA GLY A 55 1.63 -1.65 36.10
C GLY A 55 0.44 -1.89 35.17
N LEU A 56 -0.25 -3.01 35.37
CA LEU A 56 -1.41 -3.46 34.59
C LEU A 56 -2.76 -2.94 35.13
N SER A 57 -2.79 -2.33 36.32
CA SER A 57 -4.00 -1.76 36.91
C SER A 57 -3.92 -0.24 37.11
N TYR A 58 -5.07 0.39 37.36
CA TYR A 58 -5.13 1.80 37.72
C TYR A 58 -4.33 2.04 39.00
N ALA A 59 -3.24 2.79 38.88
CA ALA A 59 -2.40 3.16 40.02
C ALA A 59 -2.21 4.68 40.04
N ASN A 60 -2.37 5.28 41.21
CA ASN A 60 -2.12 6.72 41.43
C ASN A 60 -2.91 7.66 40.48
N GLY A 61 -4.12 7.26 40.07
CA GLY A 61 -4.96 8.04 39.15
C GLY A 61 -4.56 7.96 37.67
N TYR A 62 -3.56 7.15 37.32
CA TYR A 62 -3.17 6.87 35.95
C TYR A 62 -3.83 5.58 35.45
N ALA A 63 -4.31 5.61 34.21
CA ALA A 63 -4.76 4.41 33.52
C ALA A 63 -3.55 3.48 33.25
N PRO A 64 -3.74 2.15 33.24
CA PRO A 64 -2.69 1.21 32.90
C PRO A 64 -2.13 1.49 31.49
N LEU A 65 -0.82 1.34 31.33
CA LEU A 65 -0.14 1.63 30.05
C LEU A 65 -0.48 0.60 28.96
N ASN A 66 -0.88 -0.61 29.35
CA ASN A 66 -1.23 -1.71 28.46
C ASN A 66 -2.57 -2.32 28.88
N SER A 67 -3.27 -2.91 27.91
CA SER A 67 -4.42 -3.79 28.15
C SER A 67 -3.94 -5.14 28.70
N ASP A 68 -4.71 -5.75 29.60
CA ASP A 68 -4.38 -7.05 30.20
C ASP A 68 -4.21 -8.12 29.14
N PHE A 69 -5.12 -8.13 28.15
CA PHE A 69 -5.05 -9.07 27.04
C PHE A 69 -3.86 -8.78 26.12
N ASP A 70 -3.55 -7.52 25.82
CA ASP A 70 -2.43 -7.14 24.97
C ASP A 70 -1.10 -7.54 25.61
N SER A 71 -0.98 -7.32 26.93
CA SER A 71 0.15 -7.74 27.77
C SER A 71 0.29 -9.26 27.76
N PHE A 72 -0.81 -9.97 28.04
CA PHE A 72 -0.84 -11.43 28.02
C PHE A 72 -0.45 -12.00 26.65
N TYR A 73 -1.07 -11.52 25.57
CA TYR A 73 -0.76 -11.94 24.21
C TYR A 73 0.72 -11.70 23.87
N THR A 74 1.22 -10.50 24.14
CA THR A 74 2.59 -10.13 23.78
C THR A 74 3.61 -10.99 24.55
N ARG A 75 3.46 -11.10 25.87
CA ARG A 75 4.41 -11.80 26.76
C ARG A 75 4.31 -13.32 26.65
N ARG A 76 3.10 -13.86 26.51
CA ARG A 76 2.86 -15.32 26.60
C ARG A 76 2.73 -16.00 25.25
N PHE A 77 2.22 -15.32 24.23
CA PHE A 77 2.03 -15.88 22.89
C PHE A 77 3.02 -15.35 21.88
N LYS A 78 2.92 -14.05 21.52
CA LYS A 78 3.70 -13.45 20.43
C LYS A 78 5.19 -13.70 20.62
N LEU A 79 5.73 -13.48 21.83
CA LEU A 79 7.15 -13.70 22.11
C LEU A 79 7.60 -15.10 21.67
N ARG A 80 6.90 -16.16 22.09
CA ARG A 80 7.27 -17.57 21.82
C ARG A 80 7.28 -17.96 20.34
N ILE A 81 6.60 -17.19 19.50
CA ILE A 81 6.52 -17.40 18.06
C ILE A 81 6.99 -16.18 17.26
N ASP A 82 7.75 -15.27 17.87
CA ASP A 82 8.18 -14.02 17.24
C ASP A 82 8.96 -14.25 15.94
N ASP A 83 9.61 -15.41 15.81
CA ASP A 83 10.31 -15.82 14.60
C ASP A 83 9.41 -16.01 13.37
N CYS A 84 8.07 -16.07 13.49
CA CYS A 84 7.18 -16.06 12.30
C CYS A 84 6.68 -14.66 11.91
N PHE A 85 6.85 -13.67 12.80
CA PHE A 85 6.47 -12.28 12.57
C PHE A 85 7.67 -11.40 12.19
N SER A 86 8.80 -11.67 12.83
CA SER A 86 9.96 -10.80 12.83
C SER A 86 11.15 -11.58 12.29
N HIS A 87 11.55 -11.28 11.06
CA HIS A 87 12.81 -11.72 10.49
C HIS A 87 13.67 -10.53 10.10
N PRO A 88 14.91 -10.44 10.57
CA PRO A 88 15.81 -9.41 10.12
C PRO A 88 16.24 -9.73 8.69
N VAL A 89 16.10 -8.72 7.83
CA VAL A 89 16.43 -8.81 6.42
C VAL A 89 17.36 -7.68 6.02
N THR A 90 18.11 -7.90 4.95
CA THR A 90 18.96 -6.88 4.34
C THR A 90 18.84 -6.91 2.82
N GLY A 91 19.26 -5.80 2.20
CA GLY A 91 19.14 -5.59 0.75
C GLY A 91 17.76 -5.12 0.32
N VAL A 92 17.53 -5.17 -0.99
CA VAL A 92 16.31 -4.67 -1.63
C VAL A 92 15.24 -5.76 -1.64
N PRO A 93 13.97 -5.47 -1.29
CA PRO A 93 12.87 -6.43 -1.32
C PRO A 93 12.38 -6.69 -2.76
N GLY A 94 13.25 -7.27 -3.59
CA GLY A 94 12.95 -7.71 -4.95
C GLY A 94 12.31 -9.10 -4.98
N ARG A 95 12.47 -9.82 -6.10
CA ARG A 95 12.08 -11.23 -6.27
C ARG A 95 12.63 -12.13 -5.15
N THR A 96 13.84 -11.85 -4.67
CA THR A 96 14.48 -12.54 -3.55
C THR A 96 14.91 -11.54 -2.50
N ILE A 97 15.04 -11.98 -1.25
CA ILE A 97 15.54 -11.18 -0.13
C ILE A 97 16.58 -11.97 0.67
N VAL A 98 17.43 -11.28 1.41
CA VAL A 98 18.48 -11.89 2.25
C VAL A 98 18.09 -11.79 3.72
N LEU A 99 17.97 -12.94 4.37
CA LEU A 99 17.83 -13.07 5.82
C LEU A 99 19.17 -12.91 6.51
N LEU A 100 19.14 -12.28 7.67
CA LEU A 100 20.20 -12.39 8.65
C LEU A 100 19.83 -13.54 9.59
N ASP A 101 20.59 -14.62 9.53
CA ASP A 101 20.25 -15.83 10.26
C ASP A 101 20.45 -15.61 11.77
N ARG A 102 19.50 -16.15 12.54
CA ARG A 102 19.48 -16.07 13.99
C ARG A 102 18.82 -17.30 14.58
N TYR A 103 19.17 -17.61 15.82
CA TYR A 103 18.50 -18.63 16.61
C TYR A 103 18.20 -18.08 18.01
N SER A 104 17.33 -18.77 18.73
CA SER A 104 17.02 -18.47 20.12
C SER A 104 17.06 -19.75 20.95
N PRO A 105 17.81 -19.79 22.06
CA PRO A 105 17.80 -20.91 22.99
C PRO A 105 16.69 -20.81 24.05
N ASP A 106 15.99 -19.69 24.13
CA ASP A 106 15.10 -19.30 25.24
C ASP A 106 13.71 -18.85 24.74
N HIS A 107 13.15 -19.60 23.78
CA HIS A 107 11.82 -19.36 23.22
C HIS A 107 11.62 -17.93 22.69
N ASN A 108 12.56 -17.46 21.87
CA ASN A 108 12.61 -16.14 21.24
C ASN A 108 12.74 -14.95 22.22
N ASN A 109 13.02 -15.20 23.50
CA ASN A 109 13.30 -14.12 24.44
C ASN A 109 14.62 -13.40 24.12
N THR A 110 15.63 -14.16 23.70
CA THR A 110 16.90 -13.66 23.16
C THR A 110 17.13 -14.17 21.76
N MET A 111 17.50 -13.26 20.85
CA MET A 111 17.83 -13.57 19.46
C MET A 111 19.34 -13.44 19.23
N ILE A 112 20.01 -14.56 18.96
CA ILE A 112 21.46 -14.62 18.74
C ILE A 112 21.72 -14.72 17.24
N SER A 113 22.49 -13.78 16.68
CA SER A 113 22.89 -13.84 15.26
C SER A 113 23.93 -14.95 15.06
N THR A 114 23.79 -15.72 13.99
CA THR A 114 24.77 -16.75 13.61
C THR A 114 25.91 -16.17 12.76
N GLY A 115 25.80 -14.92 12.30
CA GLY A 115 26.69 -14.32 11.29
C GLY A 115 26.47 -14.81 9.87
N THR A 116 25.63 -15.84 9.66
CA THR A 116 25.30 -16.37 8.34
C THR A 116 24.14 -15.62 7.70
N ARG A 117 23.96 -15.83 6.38
CA ARG A 117 22.91 -15.19 5.60
C ARG A 117 22.24 -16.21 4.69
N THR A 118 20.92 -16.21 4.68
CA THR A 118 20.12 -17.07 3.79
C THR A 118 19.41 -16.23 2.74
N ARG A 119 19.63 -16.54 1.46
CA ARG A 119 18.84 -15.94 0.37
C ARG A 119 17.58 -16.75 0.14
N ALA A 120 16.44 -16.07 0.12
CA ALA A 120 15.13 -16.70 0.06
C ALA A 120 14.23 -16.02 -0.98
N LEU A 121 13.28 -16.78 -1.53
CA LEU A 121 12.20 -16.26 -2.38
C LEU A 121 11.31 -15.34 -1.54
N ASN A 122 10.99 -14.15 -2.06
CA ASN A 122 10.29 -13.12 -1.31
C ASN A 122 8.85 -12.95 -1.79
N VAL A 123 7.91 -13.60 -1.11
CA VAL A 123 6.47 -13.43 -1.32
C VAL A 123 5.82 -12.61 -0.21
N SER A 124 6.58 -11.69 0.38
CA SER A 124 6.24 -10.96 1.62
C SER A 124 6.28 -9.44 1.50
N SER A 125 6.69 -8.93 0.34
CA SER A 125 6.86 -7.49 0.12
C SER A 125 5.78 -6.91 -0.78
N TYR A 126 5.40 -5.66 -0.54
CA TYR A 126 4.45 -4.93 -1.38
C TYR A 126 5.10 -4.32 -2.64
N ASN A 127 6.20 -4.89 -3.11
CA ASN A 127 6.90 -4.45 -4.32
C ASN A 127 6.19 -5.00 -5.58
N TYR A 128 4.92 -4.62 -5.75
CA TYR A 128 4.01 -5.23 -6.71
C TYR A 128 4.51 -5.13 -8.15
N LEU A 129 4.97 -3.95 -8.59
CA LEU A 129 5.52 -3.78 -9.94
C LEU A 129 7.02 -4.06 -10.02
N GLY A 130 7.70 -4.36 -8.91
CA GLY A 130 9.12 -4.63 -8.92
C GLY A 130 9.99 -3.40 -9.20
N PHE A 131 9.52 -2.19 -8.87
CA PHE A 131 10.31 -0.96 -9.00
C PHE A 131 11.33 -0.76 -7.88
N ALA A 132 11.16 -1.45 -6.74
CA ALA A 132 12.18 -1.45 -5.71
C ALA A 132 13.36 -2.35 -6.14
N GLN A 133 14.42 -1.74 -6.69
CA GLN A 133 15.63 -2.39 -7.21
C GLN A 133 16.89 -1.56 -6.90
N GLY A 134 18.00 -2.22 -6.60
CA GLY A 134 19.28 -1.54 -6.31
C GLY A 134 20.05 -1.07 -7.54
N LYS A 135 19.54 -1.33 -8.75
CA LYS A 135 20.15 -1.02 -10.05
C LYS A 135 19.04 -0.72 -11.07
N GLY A 136 19.40 -0.10 -12.19
CA GLY A 136 18.49 0.21 -13.29
C GLY A 136 18.14 1.70 -13.35
N ALA A 137 17.42 2.12 -14.40
CA ALA A 137 17.25 3.53 -14.71
C ALA A 137 16.60 4.36 -13.59
N CYS A 138 15.63 3.82 -12.84
CA CYS A 138 15.11 4.51 -11.66
C CYS A 138 16.20 4.74 -10.60
N ALA A 139 17.02 3.72 -10.32
CA ALA A 139 18.09 3.83 -9.32
C ALA A 139 19.19 4.80 -9.78
N GLU A 140 19.56 4.80 -11.06
CA GLU A 140 20.53 5.76 -11.62
C GLU A 140 20.01 7.20 -11.56
N ALA A 141 18.73 7.43 -11.92
CA ALA A 141 18.10 8.74 -11.79
C ALA A 141 18.10 9.22 -10.34
N VAL A 142 17.84 8.32 -9.39
CA VAL A 142 17.92 8.60 -7.96
C VAL A 142 19.35 8.99 -7.54
N VAL A 143 20.38 8.26 -7.98
CA VAL A 143 21.79 8.61 -7.70
C VAL A 143 22.12 10.00 -8.23
N GLU A 144 21.71 10.31 -9.46
CA GLU A 144 21.90 11.64 -10.05
C GLU A 144 21.18 12.74 -9.26
N SER A 145 19.97 12.47 -8.74
CA SER A 145 19.26 13.43 -7.89
C SER A 145 20.00 13.72 -6.59
N VAL A 146 20.69 12.73 -6.01
CA VAL A 146 21.50 12.91 -4.80
C VAL A 146 22.71 13.80 -5.11
N GLU A 147 23.37 13.61 -6.25
CA GLU A 147 24.49 14.46 -6.68
C GLU A 147 24.05 15.92 -6.91
N ARG A 148 22.80 16.15 -7.34
CA ARG A 148 22.26 17.48 -7.67
C ARG A 148 21.61 18.22 -6.50
N TYR A 149 20.76 17.53 -5.72
CA TYR A 149 19.91 18.12 -4.69
C TYR A 149 20.31 17.71 -3.27
N GLY A 150 21.22 16.74 -3.12
CA GLY A 150 21.51 16.12 -1.83
C GLY A 150 20.37 15.22 -1.34
N LEU A 151 20.34 14.96 -0.04
CA LEU A 151 19.42 13.99 0.58
C LEU A 151 18.12 14.61 1.10
N SER A 152 18.13 15.90 1.43
CA SER A 152 17.01 16.57 2.10
C SER A 152 16.98 18.05 1.77
N ALA A 153 15.77 18.63 1.74
CA ALA A 153 15.58 20.07 1.65
C ALA A 153 15.74 20.77 3.01
N CYS A 154 15.86 20.02 4.12
CA CYS A 154 16.05 20.54 5.48
C CYS A 154 15.03 21.60 5.92
N GLY A 155 13.79 21.51 5.44
CA GLY A 155 12.71 22.44 5.77
C GLY A 155 11.34 21.85 5.46
N THR A 156 10.31 22.56 5.92
CA THR A 156 8.90 22.20 5.67
C THR A 156 8.44 22.74 4.30
N ARG A 157 7.32 22.24 3.79
CA ARG A 157 6.81 22.64 2.45
C ARG A 157 6.37 24.09 2.39
N LEU A 158 5.87 24.67 3.48
CA LEU A 158 5.40 26.06 3.54
C LEU A 158 6.50 27.07 3.86
N GLU A 159 7.68 26.61 4.26
CA GLU A 159 8.86 27.46 4.47
C GLU A 159 9.81 27.33 3.27
N GLY A 160 11.07 26.92 3.49
CA GLY A 160 12.09 26.78 2.45
C GLY A 160 12.23 25.38 1.84
N GLY A 161 11.42 24.40 2.23
CA GLY A 161 11.61 22.99 1.87
C GLY A 161 11.04 22.58 0.49
N THR A 162 10.35 23.46 -0.22
CA THR A 162 9.75 23.13 -1.53
C THR A 162 10.77 23.26 -2.66
N LEU A 163 11.08 22.12 -3.28
CA LEU A 163 11.90 22.01 -4.49
C LEU A 163 11.03 21.91 -5.75
N ASP A 164 11.62 22.20 -6.90
CA ASP A 164 11.03 21.93 -8.23
C ASP A 164 10.57 20.46 -8.39
N LEU A 165 11.33 19.51 -7.85
CA LEU A 165 10.98 18.09 -7.81
C LEU A 165 9.65 17.81 -7.10
N HIS A 166 9.26 18.61 -6.11
CA HIS A 166 7.97 18.44 -5.45
C HIS A 166 6.83 18.82 -6.39
N VAL A 167 6.98 19.94 -7.11
CA VAL A 167 5.98 20.44 -8.07
C VAL A 167 5.84 19.47 -9.23
N GLN A 168 6.96 18.96 -9.75
CA GLN A 168 6.98 17.96 -10.81
C GLN A 168 6.33 16.65 -10.35
N ALA A 169 6.67 16.13 -9.16
CA ALA A 169 6.06 14.92 -8.62
C ALA A 169 4.55 15.08 -8.42
N GLU A 170 4.07 16.18 -7.83
CA GLU A 170 2.64 16.46 -7.66
C GLU A 170 1.90 16.54 -9.01
N SER A 171 2.52 17.12 -10.04
CA SER A 171 1.97 17.18 -11.40
C SER A 171 1.86 15.78 -12.03
N ILE A 172 2.93 14.98 -11.92
CA ILE A 172 2.97 13.60 -12.43
C ILE A 172 1.93 12.71 -11.74
N VAL A 173 1.76 12.83 -10.43
CA VAL A 173 0.76 12.07 -9.67
C VAL A 173 -0.66 12.48 -10.06
N SER A 174 -0.92 13.79 -10.18
CA SER A 174 -2.24 14.30 -10.60
C SER A 174 -2.62 13.78 -12.00
N ARG A 175 -1.64 13.78 -12.91
CA ARG A 175 -1.79 13.21 -14.26
C ARG A 175 -2.06 11.71 -14.22
N PHE A 176 -1.29 10.97 -13.44
CA PHE A 176 -1.45 9.52 -13.29
C PHE A 176 -2.87 9.15 -12.85
N LEU A 177 -3.43 9.90 -11.90
CA LEU A 177 -4.73 9.63 -11.31
C LEU A 177 -5.92 10.25 -12.08
N GLY A 178 -5.67 11.11 -13.05
CA GLY A 178 -6.75 11.86 -13.74
C GLY A 178 -7.40 12.95 -12.87
N MET A 179 -6.67 13.46 -11.87
CA MET A 179 -7.12 14.47 -10.91
C MET A 179 -6.52 15.85 -11.19
N GLU A 180 -7.11 16.91 -10.61
CA GLU A 180 -6.68 18.29 -10.88
C GLU A 180 -5.37 18.66 -10.18
N ALA A 181 -5.22 18.25 -8.93
CA ALA A 181 -4.05 18.57 -8.13
C ALA A 181 -3.76 17.46 -7.12
N THR A 182 -2.53 17.46 -6.63
CA THR A 182 -2.04 16.50 -5.64
C THR A 182 -1.18 17.22 -4.60
N LEU A 183 -1.29 16.75 -3.36
CA LEU A 183 -0.38 17.10 -2.27
C LEU A 183 0.38 15.84 -1.85
N VAL A 184 1.71 15.86 -1.95
CA VAL A 184 2.56 14.77 -1.48
C VAL A 184 2.93 14.95 0.00
N SER A 185 3.13 13.82 0.70
CA SER A 185 3.51 13.73 2.10
C SER A 185 4.64 12.70 2.28
N SER A 186 5.63 13.01 3.11
CA SER A 186 6.83 12.20 3.33
C SER A 186 6.55 10.79 3.89
N MET A 187 5.39 10.57 4.51
CA MET A 187 5.02 9.30 5.13
C MET A 187 3.59 8.84 4.77
N GLY A 188 3.44 7.56 4.40
CA GLY A 188 2.16 6.98 4.01
C GLY A 188 1.12 6.96 5.14
N PHE A 189 1.49 6.51 6.35
CA PHE A 189 0.60 6.54 7.51
C PHE A 189 0.19 7.98 7.87
N ALA A 190 1.16 8.89 7.90
CA ALA A 190 0.93 10.29 8.21
C ALA A 190 0.01 10.98 7.19
N THR A 191 0.01 10.53 5.92
CA THR A 191 -0.89 11.07 4.90
C THR A 191 -2.34 11.04 5.36
N ASN A 192 -2.82 9.91 5.88
CA ASN A 192 -4.18 9.82 6.44
C ASN A 192 -4.32 10.60 7.75
N SER A 193 -3.42 10.38 8.72
CA SER A 193 -3.58 10.93 10.07
C SER A 193 -3.44 12.46 10.14
N THR A 194 -2.71 13.08 9.22
CA THR A 194 -2.47 14.54 9.21
C THR A 194 -3.47 15.30 8.33
N ILE A 195 -4.09 14.65 7.33
CA ILE A 195 -4.96 15.29 6.36
C ILE A 195 -6.44 15.17 6.73
N ILE A 196 -6.88 14.02 7.27
CA ILE A 196 -8.28 13.84 7.71
C ILE A 196 -8.73 14.94 8.70
N PRO A 197 -7.90 15.35 9.69
CA PRO A 197 -8.25 16.46 10.57
C PRO A 197 -8.49 17.81 9.88
N ALA A 198 -7.92 18.02 8.68
CA ALA A 198 -8.16 19.23 7.89
C ALA A 198 -9.41 19.12 7.01
N LEU A 199 -9.95 17.91 6.80
CA LEU A 199 -11.12 17.66 5.96
C LEU A 199 -12.44 17.75 6.73
N VAL A 200 -12.45 17.29 7.98
CA VAL A 200 -13.65 17.13 8.82
C VAL A 200 -13.36 17.59 10.25
N GLY A 201 -14.40 17.98 10.98
CA GLY A 201 -14.27 18.39 12.38
C GLY A 201 -15.60 18.39 13.12
N LYS A 202 -15.72 19.19 14.20
CA LYS A 202 -16.96 19.30 14.99
C LYS A 202 -18.17 19.62 14.09
N GLY A 203 -19.23 18.82 14.23
CA GLY A 203 -20.46 18.90 13.44
C GLY A 203 -20.40 18.23 12.07
N CYS A 204 -19.30 17.53 11.74
CA CYS A 204 -19.20 16.61 10.61
C CYS A 204 -19.41 15.16 11.07
N LEU A 205 -19.77 14.30 10.12
CA LEU A 205 -19.86 12.85 10.28
C LEU A 205 -18.87 12.16 9.34
N VAL A 206 -18.12 11.21 9.88
CA VAL A 206 -17.36 10.24 9.10
C VAL A 206 -18.05 8.88 9.18
N ILE A 207 -18.32 8.28 8.03
CA ILE A 207 -18.79 6.90 7.90
C ILE A 207 -17.61 6.07 7.40
N SER A 208 -17.10 5.18 8.25
CA SER A 208 -15.90 4.37 8.00
C SER A 208 -16.29 2.92 7.73
N ASP A 209 -15.68 2.27 6.74
CA ASP A 209 -15.69 0.81 6.66
C ASP A 209 -15.07 0.23 7.95
N GLU A 210 -15.62 -0.88 8.45
CA GLU A 210 -15.16 -1.47 9.71
C GLU A 210 -13.71 -1.98 9.63
N LEU A 211 -13.21 -2.33 8.45
CA LEU A 211 -11.83 -2.81 8.26
C LEU A 211 -10.85 -1.73 7.83
N ASN A 212 -11.26 -0.45 7.80
CA ASN A 212 -10.36 0.64 7.47
C ASN A 212 -9.11 0.68 8.35
N HIS A 213 -7.98 0.94 7.69
CA HIS A 213 -6.64 0.96 8.23
C HIS A 213 -6.49 1.90 9.44
N ALA A 214 -5.61 1.53 10.37
CA ALA A 214 -5.37 2.26 11.61
C ALA A 214 -5.03 3.75 11.38
N SER A 215 -4.35 4.10 10.29
CA SER A 215 -4.03 5.50 9.96
C SER A 215 -5.28 6.35 9.72
N ILE A 216 -6.32 5.77 9.10
CA ILE A 216 -7.60 6.44 8.87
C ILE A 216 -8.30 6.64 10.22
N ARG A 217 -8.36 5.59 11.05
CA ARG A 217 -8.95 5.65 12.39
C ARG A 217 -8.30 6.72 13.28
N VAL A 218 -6.96 6.80 13.26
CA VAL A 218 -6.21 7.85 13.97
C VAL A 218 -6.54 9.23 13.43
N GLY A 219 -6.58 9.42 12.11
CA GLY A 219 -6.94 10.69 11.49
C GLY A 219 -8.36 11.15 11.85
N ILE A 220 -9.34 10.23 11.87
CA ILE A 220 -10.72 10.53 12.29
C ILE A 220 -10.75 10.92 13.77
N ARG A 221 -10.03 10.20 14.63
CA ARG A 221 -9.96 10.51 16.06
C ARG A 221 -9.39 11.90 16.31
N LEU A 222 -8.32 12.27 15.60
CA LEU A 222 -7.68 13.58 15.70
C LEU A 222 -8.57 14.72 15.15
N SER A 223 -9.53 14.41 14.27
CA SER A 223 -10.41 15.43 13.69
C SER A 223 -11.51 15.90 14.65
N GLY A 224 -11.87 15.10 15.65
CA GLY A 224 -13.01 15.37 16.54
C GLY A 224 -14.38 15.37 15.83
N ALA A 225 -14.47 14.72 14.67
CA ALA A 225 -15.74 14.49 13.98
C ALA A 225 -16.51 13.34 14.64
N ASN A 226 -17.83 13.28 14.41
CA ASN A 226 -18.58 12.08 14.79
C ASN A 226 -18.20 10.95 13.85
N VAL A 227 -18.14 9.72 14.36
CA VAL A 227 -17.82 8.53 13.57
C VAL A 227 -18.93 7.49 13.70
N ARG A 228 -19.27 6.86 12.58
CA ARG A 228 -20.10 5.64 12.53
C ARG A 228 -19.41 4.64 11.61
N THR A 229 -19.51 3.37 11.94
CA THR A 229 -18.97 2.28 11.12
C THR A 229 -20.11 1.56 10.38
N PHE A 230 -19.81 1.03 9.19
CA PHE A 230 -20.69 0.11 8.47
C PHE A 230 -19.97 -1.21 8.22
N LYS A 231 -20.76 -2.29 8.07
CA LYS A 231 -20.20 -3.63 7.84
C LYS A 231 -19.36 -3.67 6.57
N HIS A 232 -18.25 -4.39 6.63
CA HIS A 232 -17.22 -4.42 5.60
C HIS A 232 -17.81 -4.65 4.22
N ASN A 233 -17.56 -3.71 3.31
CA ASN A 233 -17.99 -3.76 1.91
C ASN A 233 -19.50 -4.04 1.70
N ASN A 234 -20.35 -3.81 2.71
CA ASN A 234 -21.76 -4.15 2.69
C ASN A 234 -22.62 -2.93 2.35
N MET A 235 -23.04 -2.84 1.09
CA MET A 235 -23.78 -1.69 0.57
C MET A 235 -25.19 -1.53 1.18
N LYS A 236 -25.81 -2.64 1.64
CA LYS A 236 -27.10 -2.57 2.34
C LYS A 236 -26.93 -1.92 3.72
N SER A 237 -25.87 -2.30 4.45
CA SER A 237 -25.51 -1.70 5.73
C SER A 237 -25.19 -0.21 5.57
N LEU A 238 -24.37 0.15 4.57
CA LEU A 238 -24.05 1.55 4.27
C LEU A 238 -25.30 2.37 3.94
N ALA A 239 -26.17 1.86 3.05
CA ALA A 239 -27.41 2.55 2.67
C ALA A 239 -28.37 2.72 3.85
N SER A 240 -28.48 1.73 4.74
CA SER A 240 -29.29 1.84 5.95
C SER A 240 -28.74 2.93 6.88
N LEU A 241 -27.43 2.91 7.13
CA LEU A 241 -26.76 3.89 7.99
C LEU A 241 -26.89 5.31 7.42
N LEU A 242 -26.71 5.49 6.11
CA LEU A 242 -26.89 6.79 5.44
C LEU A 242 -28.30 7.34 5.64
N ARG A 243 -29.35 6.51 5.47
CA ARG A 243 -30.75 6.94 5.71
C ARG A 243 -30.94 7.38 7.16
N GLU A 244 -30.46 6.59 8.11
CA GLU A 244 -30.54 6.88 9.54
C GLU A 244 -29.87 8.22 9.86
N VAL A 245 -28.58 8.38 9.57
CA VAL A 245 -27.81 9.54 9.99
C VAL A 245 -28.21 10.83 9.28
N ILE A 246 -28.70 10.74 8.04
CA ILE A 246 -29.22 11.91 7.31
C ILE A 246 -30.56 12.34 7.90
N SER A 247 -31.46 11.40 8.21
CA SER A 247 -32.77 11.71 8.80
C SER A 247 -32.67 12.27 10.21
N GLN A 248 -31.76 11.74 11.03
CA GLN A 248 -31.62 12.12 12.44
C GLN A 248 -30.74 13.34 12.66
N GLY A 249 -29.83 13.66 11.73
CA GLY A 249 -28.87 14.75 11.87
C GLY A 249 -27.84 14.51 12.99
N GLN A 250 -27.28 15.60 13.51
CA GLN A 250 -26.27 15.59 14.57
C GLN A 250 -26.88 15.13 15.91
N PRO A 251 -26.18 14.30 16.70
CA PRO A 251 -26.65 13.86 18.01
C PRO A 251 -27.08 15.02 18.91
N LYS A 252 -28.16 14.82 19.68
CA LYS A 252 -28.79 15.78 20.60
C LYS A 252 -29.43 17.01 19.95
N SER A 253 -28.81 17.58 18.92
CA SER A 253 -29.28 18.82 18.28
C SER A 253 -30.21 18.59 17.10
N HIS A 254 -30.17 17.39 16.48
CA HIS A 254 -30.88 17.03 15.25
C HIS A 254 -30.62 17.97 14.06
N ARG A 255 -29.60 18.83 14.14
CA ARG A 255 -29.20 19.73 13.06
C ARG A 255 -28.57 18.94 11.93
N ALA A 256 -28.74 19.39 10.70
CA ALA A 256 -28.06 18.80 9.55
C ALA A 256 -26.52 18.75 9.76
N TRP A 257 -25.89 17.70 9.25
CA TRP A 257 -24.43 17.58 9.26
C TRP A 257 -23.80 18.66 8.40
N LYS A 258 -22.70 19.27 8.87
CA LYS A 258 -21.91 20.20 8.04
C LYS A 258 -21.28 19.50 6.84
N LYS A 259 -20.89 18.24 7.03
CA LYS A 259 -20.28 17.37 6.03
C LYS A 259 -20.47 15.92 6.43
N ILE A 260 -20.80 15.06 5.46
CA ILE A 260 -20.76 13.61 5.59
C ILE A 260 -19.64 13.11 4.68
N LEU A 261 -18.63 12.45 5.26
CA LEU A 261 -17.49 11.87 4.55
C LEU A 261 -17.53 10.35 4.71
N VAL A 262 -17.66 9.62 3.61
CA VAL A 262 -17.51 8.16 3.58
C VAL A 262 -16.07 7.83 3.22
N ILE A 263 -15.41 7.01 4.04
CA ILE A 263 -14.02 6.60 3.83
C ILE A 263 -13.96 5.08 3.64
N VAL A 264 -13.32 4.63 2.57
CA VAL A 264 -13.10 3.22 2.22
C VAL A 264 -11.69 3.00 1.69
N GLU A 265 -11.18 1.78 1.77
CA GLU A 265 -9.98 1.36 1.04
C GLU A 265 -10.36 0.79 -0.33
N GLY A 266 -9.55 1.04 -1.36
CA GLY A 266 -9.72 0.45 -2.69
C GLY A 266 -9.50 -1.06 -2.67
N LEU A 267 -8.35 -1.47 -2.11
CA LEU A 267 -7.99 -2.86 -1.87
C LEU A 267 -7.62 -3.03 -0.40
N TYR A 268 -8.40 -3.82 0.33
CA TYR A 268 -8.22 -4.00 1.77
C TYR A 268 -7.02 -4.88 2.06
N SER A 269 -6.10 -4.35 2.86
CA SER A 269 -4.76 -4.93 3.00
C SER A 269 -4.75 -6.34 3.59
N MET A 270 -5.63 -6.70 4.53
CA MET A 270 -5.59 -8.00 5.23
C MET A 270 -6.46 -9.06 4.56
N GLU A 271 -7.59 -8.67 4.00
CA GLU A 271 -8.59 -9.54 3.39
C GLU A 271 -8.33 -9.75 1.90
N GLY A 272 -7.61 -8.85 1.24
CA GLY A 272 -7.43 -8.87 -0.21
C GLY A 272 -8.73 -8.59 -0.97
N THR A 273 -9.76 -8.06 -0.32
CA THR A 273 -11.06 -7.74 -0.93
C THR A 273 -10.99 -6.41 -1.67
N LEU A 274 -11.75 -6.28 -2.76
CA LEU A 274 -11.94 -5.01 -3.46
C LEU A 274 -13.21 -4.32 -3.01
N VAL A 275 -13.14 -3.01 -2.88
CA VAL A 275 -14.34 -2.19 -2.63
C VAL A 275 -15.32 -2.30 -3.78
N ASN A 276 -16.61 -2.38 -3.47
CA ASN A 276 -17.67 -2.23 -4.47
C ASN A 276 -17.85 -0.76 -4.87
N LEU A 277 -16.85 -0.20 -5.56
CA LEU A 277 -16.80 1.21 -5.94
C LEU A 277 -18.04 1.65 -6.77
N PRO A 278 -18.52 0.87 -7.77
CA PRO A 278 -19.70 1.26 -8.54
C PRO A 278 -20.94 1.48 -7.65
N ALA A 279 -21.20 0.56 -6.71
CA ALA A 279 -22.34 0.70 -5.81
C ALA A 279 -22.19 1.88 -4.83
N ILE A 280 -20.98 2.15 -4.34
CA ILE A 280 -20.72 3.33 -3.50
C ILE A 280 -20.98 4.62 -4.27
N ILE A 281 -20.59 4.69 -5.56
CA ILE A 281 -20.83 5.86 -6.39
C ILE A 281 -22.33 6.10 -6.61
N GLU A 282 -23.12 5.05 -6.81
CA GLU A 282 -24.57 5.17 -6.89
C GLU A 282 -25.17 5.68 -5.57
N LEU A 283 -24.69 5.18 -4.43
CA LEU A 283 -25.08 5.71 -3.11
C LEU A 283 -24.64 7.18 -2.95
N LYS A 284 -23.45 7.55 -3.42
CA LYS A 284 -22.95 8.93 -3.40
C LYS A 284 -23.88 9.84 -4.21
N LYS A 285 -24.27 9.44 -5.41
CA LYS A 285 -25.20 10.20 -6.26
C LYS A 285 -26.55 10.39 -5.57
N LYS A 286 -27.04 9.38 -4.86
CA LYS A 286 -28.33 9.41 -4.15
C LYS A 286 -28.31 10.24 -2.87
N TYR A 287 -27.30 10.06 -2.03
CA TYR A 287 -27.26 10.62 -0.68
C TYR A 287 -26.33 11.85 -0.55
N LYS A 288 -25.61 12.22 -1.61
CA LYS A 288 -24.80 13.44 -1.74
C LYS A 288 -23.70 13.60 -0.66
N PHE A 289 -23.09 12.49 -0.25
CA PHE A 289 -21.91 12.51 0.63
C PHE A 289 -20.61 12.74 -0.15
N TYR A 290 -19.52 13.06 0.57
CA TYR A 290 -18.16 13.07 0.03
C TYR A 290 -17.50 11.70 0.19
N LEU A 291 -16.70 11.28 -0.78
CA LEU A 291 -16.04 9.99 -0.83
C LEU A 291 -14.52 10.16 -0.81
N PHE A 292 -13.88 9.50 0.15
CA PHE A 292 -12.45 9.32 0.27
C PHE A 292 -12.12 7.86 0.00
N VAL A 293 -11.26 7.60 -0.97
CA VAL A 293 -10.78 6.24 -1.29
C VAL A 293 -9.28 6.17 -1.03
N ASP A 294 -8.88 5.29 -0.13
CA ASP A 294 -7.48 4.94 0.11
C ASP A 294 -7.05 3.84 -0.89
N GLU A 295 -6.31 4.25 -1.93
CA GLU A 295 -5.81 3.38 -2.99
C GLU A 295 -4.45 2.75 -2.65
N ALA A 296 -4.01 2.74 -1.39
CA ALA A 296 -2.63 2.41 -1.05
C ALA A 296 -2.17 1.01 -1.51
N HIS A 297 -3.06 0.03 -1.63
CA HIS A 297 -2.75 -1.32 -2.14
C HIS A 297 -3.15 -1.54 -3.60
N SER A 298 -4.04 -0.73 -4.13
CA SER A 298 -4.59 -0.86 -5.48
C SER A 298 -3.83 -0.02 -6.51
N VAL A 299 -3.33 1.16 -6.13
CA VAL A 299 -2.55 2.02 -7.04
C VAL A 299 -1.25 1.33 -7.47
N GLY A 300 -1.00 1.31 -8.77
CA GLY A 300 0.08 0.57 -9.42
C GLY A 300 -0.14 -0.94 -9.51
N ALA A 301 -1.19 -1.49 -8.88
CA ALA A 301 -1.41 -2.94 -8.82
C ALA A 301 -2.66 -3.39 -9.58
N LEU A 302 -3.69 -2.54 -9.65
CA LEU A 302 -4.98 -2.83 -10.26
C LEU A 302 -5.28 -1.91 -11.44
N GLY A 303 -6.09 -2.44 -12.35
CA GLY A 303 -6.51 -1.77 -13.56
C GLY A 303 -5.52 -1.93 -14.73
N PRO A 304 -6.01 -1.82 -15.98
CA PRO A 304 -5.18 -2.00 -17.18
C PRO A 304 -4.04 -0.99 -17.29
N HIS A 305 -4.16 0.17 -16.65
CA HIS A 305 -3.14 1.23 -16.61
C HIS A 305 -2.48 1.34 -15.23
N GLY A 306 -2.84 0.48 -14.28
CA GLY A 306 -2.29 0.47 -12.93
C GLY A 306 -2.73 1.65 -12.06
N ARG A 307 -3.86 2.31 -12.33
CA ARG A 307 -4.22 3.54 -11.59
C ARG A 307 -5.03 3.31 -10.32
N GLY A 308 -5.37 2.05 -10.01
CA GLY A 308 -6.15 1.68 -8.83
C GLY A 308 -7.58 1.27 -9.17
N VAL A 309 -8.48 1.31 -8.19
CA VAL A 309 -9.83 0.76 -8.35
C VAL A 309 -10.70 1.54 -9.33
N THR A 310 -10.43 2.84 -9.51
CA THR A 310 -11.12 3.65 -10.53
C THR A 310 -10.85 3.14 -11.95
N ASP A 311 -9.59 2.84 -12.28
CA ASP A 311 -9.17 2.25 -13.55
C ASP A 311 -9.60 0.77 -13.68
N TYR A 312 -9.59 0.03 -12.58
CA TYR A 312 -10.11 -1.35 -12.55
C TYR A 312 -11.59 -1.44 -12.93
N TYR A 313 -12.43 -0.57 -12.35
CA TYR A 313 -13.89 -0.55 -12.61
C TYR A 313 -14.29 0.31 -13.82
N GLY A 314 -13.34 0.95 -14.52
CA GLY A 314 -13.65 1.88 -15.61
C GLY A 314 -14.43 3.12 -15.16
N VAL A 315 -14.29 3.50 -13.89
CA VAL A 315 -14.97 4.64 -13.27
C VAL A 315 -14.16 5.91 -13.47
N ASN A 316 -14.82 7.01 -13.86
CA ASN A 316 -14.16 8.31 -13.91
C ASN A 316 -13.63 8.69 -12.51
N PRO A 317 -12.31 8.89 -12.33
CA PRO A 317 -11.69 9.15 -11.03
C PRO A 317 -12.27 10.39 -10.33
N ARG A 318 -12.75 11.39 -11.10
CA ARG A 318 -13.40 12.60 -10.56
C ARG A 318 -14.75 12.35 -9.90
N SER A 319 -15.30 11.13 -9.99
CA SER A 319 -16.45 10.70 -9.21
C SER A 319 -16.09 10.48 -7.74
N VAL A 320 -14.80 10.33 -7.41
CA VAL A 320 -14.24 10.27 -6.06
C VAL A 320 -13.74 11.67 -5.68
N ASP A 321 -14.02 12.14 -4.46
CA ASP A 321 -13.62 13.50 -4.07
C ASP A 321 -12.15 13.57 -3.67
N ILE A 322 -11.65 12.48 -3.05
CA ILE A 322 -10.27 12.36 -2.59
C ILE A 322 -9.75 10.96 -2.89
N LEU A 323 -8.72 10.88 -3.73
CA LEU A 323 -7.90 9.68 -3.88
C LEU A 323 -6.64 9.85 -3.02
N MET A 324 -6.49 8.97 -2.05
CA MET A 324 -5.27 8.85 -1.25
C MET A 324 -4.47 7.65 -1.74
N GLY A 325 -3.15 7.70 -1.65
CA GLY A 325 -2.33 6.53 -1.89
C GLY A 325 -0.94 6.63 -1.26
N THR A 326 -0.14 5.58 -1.46
CA THR A 326 1.23 5.51 -0.95
C THR A 326 2.23 5.20 -2.06
N PHE A 327 3.42 5.77 -1.94
CA PHE A 327 4.56 5.43 -2.80
C PHE A 327 5.37 4.24 -2.28
N THR A 328 5.05 3.76 -1.08
CA THR A 328 5.74 2.66 -0.37
C THR A 328 5.38 1.27 -0.89
N LYS A 329 4.67 1.12 -2.01
CA LYS A 329 4.29 -0.22 -2.51
C LYS A 329 4.75 -0.40 -3.95
N SER A 330 3.81 -0.31 -4.88
CA SER A 330 4.03 -0.51 -6.31
C SER A 330 5.21 0.30 -6.87
N PHE A 331 5.42 1.51 -6.36
CA PHE A 331 6.40 2.47 -6.87
C PHE A 331 7.82 2.33 -6.28
N GLY A 332 8.00 1.51 -5.23
CA GLY A 332 9.31 1.28 -4.62
C GLY A 332 9.96 2.52 -4.00
N ALA A 333 9.16 3.51 -3.56
CA ALA A 333 9.64 4.75 -2.94
C ALA A 333 9.17 4.86 -1.48
N ALA A 334 9.01 6.08 -0.97
CA ALA A 334 8.49 6.38 0.37
C ALA A 334 7.44 7.51 0.32
N GLY A 335 6.61 7.59 1.35
CA GLY A 335 5.57 8.62 1.46
C GLY A 335 4.21 8.25 0.87
N GLY A 336 3.37 9.26 0.73
CA GLY A 336 2.03 9.15 0.17
C GLY A 336 1.52 10.46 -0.41
N TYR A 337 0.27 10.45 -0.83
CA TYR A 337 -0.36 11.60 -1.47
C TYR A 337 -1.85 11.65 -1.19
N VAL A 338 -2.42 12.84 -1.34
CA VAL A 338 -3.86 13.02 -1.57
C VAL A 338 -4.07 13.81 -2.85
N SER A 339 -5.07 13.42 -3.63
CA SER A 339 -5.36 13.96 -4.94
C SER A 339 -6.85 14.21 -5.09
N GLY A 340 -7.23 15.32 -5.74
CA GLY A 340 -8.62 15.76 -5.85
C GLY A 340 -8.72 17.10 -6.56
N ASN A 341 -9.82 17.83 -6.32
CA ASN A 341 -10.06 19.14 -6.91
C ASN A 341 -8.99 20.16 -6.46
N LYS A 342 -8.58 21.05 -7.36
CA LYS A 342 -7.51 22.01 -7.11
C LYS A 342 -7.77 22.87 -5.88
N SER A 343 -8.99 23.38 -5.74
CA SER A 343 -9.38 24.22 -4.59
C SER A 343 -9.29 23.50 -3.25
N LEU A 344 -9.60 22.19 -3.23
CA LEU A 344 -9.45 21.35 -2.04
C LEU A 344 -7.97 21.16 -1.69
N ILE A 345 -7.15 20.80 -2.67
CA ILE A 345 -5.72 20.55 -2.47
C ILE A 345 -4.98 21.82 -2.06
N ASP A 346 -5.27 22.96 -2.69
CA ASP A 346 -4.71 24.26 -2.32
C ASP A 346 -5.06 24.62 -0.87
N ARG A 347 -6.30 24.35 -0.44
CA ARG A 347 -6.70 24.54 0.96
C ARG A 347 -5.92 23.63 1.89
N LEU A 348 -5.81 22.33 1.57
CA LEU A 348 -5.07 21.35 2.37
C LEU A 348 -3.59 21.70 2.48
N ARG A 349 -2.98 22.32 1.46
CA ARG A 349 -1.58 22.75 1.51
C ARG A 349 -1.34 23.79 2.60
N ILE A 350 -2.33 24.64 2.89
CA ILE A 350 -2.24 25.71 3.90
C ILE A 350 -2.74 25.25 5.26
N SER A 351 -3.85 24.51 5.31
CA SER A 351 -4.52 24.13 6.57
C SER A 351 -4.19 22.74 7.07
N GLY A 352 -3.57 21.89 6.25
CA GLY A 352 -3.15 20.55 6.62
C GLY A 352 -1.85 20.55 7.42
N HIS A 353 -1.73 19.64 8.39
CA HIS A 353 -0.55 19.57 9.24
C HIS A 353 0.73 19.21 8.46
N SER A 354 0.60 18.56 7.31
CA SER A 354 1.72 18.15 6.45
C SER A 354 2.46 19.31 5.78
N GLY A 355 1.80 20.46 5.56
CA GLY A 355 2.47 21.62 4.97
C GLY A 355 3.43 22.28 5.96
N THR A 356 2.96 22.45 7.20
CA THR A 356 3.59 23.28 8.23
C THR A 356 4.51 22.52 9.18
N TYR A 357 4.17 21.27 9.54
CA TYR A 357 4.83 20.58 10.66
C TYR A 357 5.62 19.34 10.25
N THR A 358 5.54 18.92 9.00
CA THR A 358 6.27 17.73 8.52
C THR A 358 7.40 18.13 7.60
N GLU A 359 8.45 17.33 7.60
CA GLU A 359 9.56 17.48 6.68
C GLU A 359 9.10 17.35 5.22
N ALA A 360 9.72 18.15 4.34
CA ALA A 360 9.54 17.98 2.91
C ALA A 360 10.04 16.60 2.45
N MET A 361 9.39 16.02 1.44
CA MET A 361 9.78 14.73 0.90
C MET A 361 11.18 14.81 0.28
N ALA A 362 12.03 13.84 0.59
CA ALA A 362 13.41 13.84 0.12
C ALA A 362 13.51 13.88 -1.42
N PRO A 363 14.41 14.72 -2.02
CA PRO A 363 14.65 14.76 -3.47
C PRO A 363 14.79 13.39 -4.15
N PRO A 364 15.54 12.43 -3.59
CA PRO A 364 15.65 11.11 -4.21
C PRO A 364 14.39 10.25 -4.10
N VAL A 365 13.55 10.46 -3.08
CA VAL A 365 12.23 9.82 -3.01
C VAL A 365 11.31 10.37 -4.10
N LEU A 366 11.29 11.70 -4.27
CA LEU A 366 10.54 12.36 -5.36
C LEU A 366 11.00 11.86 -6.72
N THR A 367 12.31 11.70 -6.91
CA THR A 367 12.87 11.20 -8.17
C THR A 367 12.44 9.76 -8.47
N GLN A 368 12.44 8.87 -7.48
CA GLN A 368 11.90 7.51 -7.62
C GLN A 368 10.40 7.52 -7.99
N VAL A 369 9.61 8.41 -7.38
CA VAL A 369 8.18 8.58 -7.70
C VAL A 369 8.00 9.03 -9.14
N ILE A 370 8.71 10.09 -9.55
CA ILE A 370 8.66 10.63 -10.92
C ILE A 370 9.06 9.55 -11.94
N ALA A 371 10.19 8.88 -11.74
CA ALA A 371 10.70 7.87 -12.66
C ALA A 371 9.75 6.66 -12.79
N SER A 372 9.26 6.13 -11.66
CA SER A 372 8.36 4.96 -11.67
C SER A 372 6.99 5.29 -12.27
N MET A 373 6.37 6.42 -11.92
CA MET A 373 5.08 6.81 -12.50
C MET A 373 5.18 7.21 -13.98
N ALA A 374 6.24 7.90 -14.38
CA ALA A 374 6.51 8.21 -15.79
C ALA A 374 6.70 6.94 -16.61
N SER A 375 7.42 5.94 -16.07
CA SER A 375 7.55 4.62 -16.69
C SER A 375 6.20 3.93 -16.87
N ILE A 376 5.28 4.05 -15.91
CA ILE A 376 3.96 3.41 -16.00
C ILE A 376 3.10 4.07 -17.09
N MET A 377 3.09 5.39 -17.15
CA MET A 377 2.33 6.13 -18.17
C MET A 377 2.95 6.03 -19.58
N GLY A 378 4.27 5.85 -19.65
CA GLY A 378 5.05 6.15 -20.84
C GLY A 378 5.21 7.64 -21.06
N ILE A 379 6.17 8.00 -21.91
CA ILE A 379 6.61 9.36 -22.20
C ILE A 379 6.33 9.68 -23.67
N THR A 380 5.78 10.85 -23.92
CA THR A 380 5.69 11.46 -25.24
C THR A 380 7.00 12.18 -25.52
N LEU A 381 7.81 11.62 -26.42
CA LEU A 381 9.04 12.26 -26.89
C LEU A 381 8.69 13.43 -27.82
N PRO A 382 9.47 14.53 -27.80
CA PRO A 382 9.31 15.61 -28.76
C PRO A 382 9.44 15.06 -30.19
N GLN A 383 8.44 15.27 -31.04
CA GLN A 383 8.58 14.95 -32.45
C GLN A 383 9.72 15.81 -33.02
N LYS A 384 10.75 15.18 -33.62
CA LYS A 384 11.65 15.90 -34.52
C LYS A 384 10.81 16.38 -35.70
N HIS A 385 10.51 17.67 -35.77
CA HIS A 385 9.80 18.23 -36.93
C HIS A 385 10.59 17.92 -38.21
N SER A 386 10.07 17.02 -39.03
CA SER A 386 10.35 17.00 -40.48
C SER A 386 9.46 18.06 -41.15
N PRO A 387 9.98 18.90 -42.05
CA PRO A 387 9.18 19.95 -42.66
C PRO A 387 8.30 19.40 -43.80
N SER A 388 7.05 19.06 -43.51
CA SER A 388 5.87 19.07 -44.41
C SER A 388 4.71 18.41 -43.65
N SER A 389 3.44 18.82 -43.73
CA SER A 389 2.68 19.60 -44.70
C SER A 389 1.58 20.40 -43.97
N ARG A 390 1.25 21.59 -44.47
CA ARG A 390 0.11 22.40 -44.01
C ARG A 390 -1.20 21.60 -44.07
N SER A 391 -1.90 21.45 -42.95
CA SER A 391 -3.31 21.08 -42.93
C SER A 391 -4.14 22.19 -42.28
N SER A 392 -4.93 22.84 -43.13
CA SER A 392 -6.22 23.52 -42.92
C SER A 392 -6.61 23.94 -41.49
N LEU A 393 -6.64 25.25 -41.28
CA LEU A 393 -7.39 25.94 -40.23
C LEU A 393 -8.89 25.69 -40.42
N HIS A 394 -9.52 25.02 -39.46
CA HIS A 394 -10.97 25.11 -39.25
C HIS A 394 -11.22 26.04 -38.06
N ASN A 395 -11.78 27.22 -38.35
CA ASN A 395 -12.46 28.05 -37.37
C ASN A 395 -13.82 27.43 -37.06
N SER A 396 -14.15 27.29 -35.78
CA SER A 396 -15.50 27.58 -35.29
C SER A 396 -15.44 27.90 -33.80
N GLU A 397 -15.83 29.13 -33.51
CA GLU A 397 -16.03 29.73 -32.21
C GLU A 397 -17.09 28.96 -31.41
N ASN A 398 -16.69 28.48 -30.23
CA ASN A 398 -17.57 28.23 -29.07
C ASN A 398 -16.67 27.97 -27.84
N ALA A 399 -15.98 29.02 -27.40
CA ALA A 399 -15.14 29.01 -26.21
C ALA A 399 -15.91 29.63 -25.03
N ALA A 400 -16.82 28.86 -24.44
CA ALA A 400 -17.37 29.15 -23.12
C ALA A 400 -17.76 27.83 -22.42
N LEU A 401 -17.07 27.54 -21.31
CA LEU A 401 -17.41 26.55 -20.27
C LEU A 401 -17.55 25.08 -20.71
N GLY A 402 -16.41 24.39 -20.80
CA GLY A 402 -16.38 22.93 -20.88
C GLY A 402 -15.02 22.43 -21.34
N VAL A 403 -14.00 22.49 -20.48
CA VAL A 403 -12.77 21.73 -20.74
C VAL A 403 -13.14 20.26 -20.58
N GLU A 404 -13.30 19.53 -21.69
CA GLU A 404 -13.36 18.07 -21.67
C GLU A 404 -12.01 17.56 -21.17
N TYR A 405 -11.90 17.35 -19.86
CA TYR A 405 -10.75 16.69 -19.26
C TYR A 405 -10.82 15.20 -19.61
N GLU A 406 -9.82 14.69 -20.33
CA GLU A 406 -9.67 13.25 -20.55
C GLU A 406 -9.70 12.52 -19.20
N SER A 407 -10.66 11.59 -19.05
CA SER A 407 -10.81 10.78 -17.82
C SER A 407 -9.55 9.96 -17.52
N TYR A 408 -8.73 9.72 -18.54
CA TYR A 408 -7.43 9.08 -18.45
C TYR A 408 -6.40 9.91 -19.22
N PRO A 409 -5.63 10.79 -18.55
CA PRO A 409 -4.58 11.51 -19.24
C PRO A 409 -3.60 10.51 -19.86
N GLY A 410 -3.26 10.70 -21.13
CA GLY A 410 -2.35 9.80 -21.85
C GLY A 410 -0.91 9.80 -21.30
N ARG A 411 0.05 9.60 -22.20
CA ARG A 411 1.49 9.60 -21.87
C ARG A 411 1.92 10.94 -21.25
N VAL A 412 2.96 10.90 -20.43
CA VAL A 412 3.59 12.10 -19.85
C VAL A 412 4.40 12.85 -20.91
N PRO A 413 4.21 14.17 -21.07
CA PRO A 413 5.10 14.97 -21.90
C PRO A 413 6.53 14.96 -21.33
N ALA A 414 7.55 14.81 -22.17
CA ALA A 414 8.95 14.85 -21.71
C ALA A 414 9.30 16.11 -20.90
N ALA A 415 8.66 17.25 -21.19
CA ALA A 415 8.85 18.51 -20.47
C ALA A 415 8.34 18.49 -19.01
N ALA A 416 7.53 17.51 -18.61
CA ALA A 416 7.06 17.36 -17.24
C ALA A 416 8.05 16.59 -16.35
N LEU A 417 9.14 16.07 -16.93
CA LEU A 417 10.19 15.34 -16.22
C LEU A 417 11.42 16.23 -16.03
N PRO A 418 12.26 15.95 -15.02
CA PRO A 418 13.56 16.60 -14.92
C PRO A 418 14.36 16.39 -16.20
N SER A 419 14.90 17.46 -16.77
CA SER A 419 15.62 17.41 -18.07
C SER A 419 16.85 16.50 -18.06
N TRP A 420 17.37 16.21 -16.87
CA TRP A 420 18.50 15.34 -16.64
C TRP A 420 18.10 13.86 -16.47
N MET A 421 16.82 13.56 -16.20
CA MET A 421 16.36 12.20 -15.96
C MET A 421 16.43 11.37 -17.25
N THR A 422 17.22 10.31 -17.22
CA THR A 422 17.34 9.36 -18.33
C THR A 422 16.69 8.02 -17.97
N LEU A 423 15.65 7.63 -18.72
CA LEU A 423 14.99 6.33 -18.58
C LEU A 423 15.28 5.43 -19.79
N THR A 424 15.11 4.12 -19.64
CA THR A 424 15.31 3.18 -20.74
C THR A 424 14.25 3.37 -21.84
N PRO A 425 14.53 2.99 -23.11
CA PRO A 425 13.54 3.07 -24.18
C PRO A 425 12.21 2.36 -23.86
N SER A 426 12.28 1.20 -23.20
CA SER A 426 11.09 0.42 -22.79
C SER A 426 10.27 1.04 -21.66
N MET A 427 10.90 1.88 -20.83
CA MET A 427 10.19 2.70 -19.84
C MET A 427 9.55 3.92 -20.51
N CYS A 428 10.27 4.54 -21.46
CA CYS A 428 9.77 5.68 -22.22
C CYS A 428 8.56 5.32 -23.10
N ASP A 429 8.49 4.14 -23.71
CA ASP A 429 7.31 3.72 -24.50
C ASP A 429 6.20 3.04 -23.66
N GLY A 430 6.45 2.86 -22.36
CA GLY A 430 5.58 2.20 -21.38
C GLY A 430 5.43 0.68 -21.54
N SER A 431 6.20 0.04 -22.44
CA SER A 431 6.11 -1.40 -22.69
C SER A 431 6.55 -2.23 -21.49
N ASP A 432 7.59 -1.79 -20.77
CA ASP A 432 8.07 -2.45 -19.55
C ASP A 432 6.97 -2.53 -18.49
N SER A 433 6.28 -1.41 -18.26
CA SER A 433 5.22 -1.32 -17.25
C SER A 433 3.96 -2.10 -17.63
N ARG A 434 3.57 -2.09 -18.91
CA ARG A 434 2.46 -2.95 -19.40
C ARG A 434 2.77 -4.43 -19.20
N MET A 435 4.02 -4.84 -19.42
CA MET A 435 4.46 -6.21 -19.16
C MET A 435 4.42 -6.53 -17.66
N ARG A 436 4.88 -5.61 -16.80
CA ARG A 436 4.83 -5.76 -15.34
C ARG A 436 3.40 -5.95 -14.82
N LEU A 437 2.46 -5.11 -15.27
CA LEU A 437 1.05 -5.21 -14.90
C LEU A 437 0.44 -6.55 -15.32
N ARG A 438 0.66 -6.98 -16.57
CA ARG A 438 0.18 -8.28 -17.06
C ARG A 438 0.75 -9.44 -16.26
N ARG A 439 2.04 -9.40 -15.96
CA ARG A 439 2.71 -10.45 -15.18
C ARG A 439 2.22 -10.47 -13.73
N LEU A 440 2.02 -9.31 -13.11
CA LEU A 440 1.43 -9.22 -11.77
C LEU A 440 0.03 -9.84 -11.76
N ALA A 441 -0.85 -9.45 -12.70
CA ALA A 441 -2.20 -9.99 -12.81
C ALA A 441 -2.18 -11.52 -13.00
N PHE A 442 -1.34 -12.02 -13.90
CA PHE A 442 -1.16 -13.47 -14.11
C PHE A 442 -0.71 -14.16 -12.82
N ASN A 443 0.37 -13.70 -12.19
CA ASN A 443 0.96 -14.33 -11.00
C ASN A 443 -0.04 -14.36 -9.83
N THR A 444 -0.80 -13.29 -9.66
CA THR A 444 -1.79 -13.15 -8.61
C THR A 444 -2.96 -14.11 -8.79
N ARG A 445 -3.60 -14.09 -9.98
CA ARG A 445 -4.69 -15.01 -10.32
C ARG A 445 -4.23 -16.46 -10.23
N TYR A 446 -3.02 -16.73 -10.73
CA TYR A 446 -2.47 -18.07 -10.73
C TYR A 446 -2.32 -18.60 -9.31
N LEU A 447 -1.65 -17.86 -8.41
CA LEU A 447 -1.49 -18.28 -7.03
C LEU A 447 -2.84 -18.44 -6.31
N ASN A 448 -3.73 -17.44 -6.41
CA ASN A 448 -5.02 -17.46 -5.70
C ASN A 448 -5.88 -18.67 -6.12
N ARG A 449 -6.10 -18.84 -7.42
CA ARG A 449 -6.92 -19.93 -7.95
C ARG A 449 -6.29 -21.30 -7.74
N ALA A 450 -4.97 -21.40 -7.85
CA ALA A 450 -4.25 -22.64 -7.58
C ALA A 450 -4.39 -23.06 -6.11
N LEU A 451 -4.24 -22.14 -5.16
CA LEU A 451 -4.47 -22.44 -3.75
C LEU A 451 -5.92 -22.90 -3.49
N ARG A 452 -6.91 -22.28 -4.13
CA ARG A 452 -8.32 -22.75 -4.05
C ARG A 452 -8.49 -24.16 -4.62
N LYS A 453 -7.94 -24.46 -5.79
CA LYS A 453 -7.97 -25.81 -6.41
C LYS A 453 -7.18 -26.86 -5.63
N LEU A 454 -6.21 -26.46 -4.81
CA LEU A 454 -5.54 -27.35 -3.84
C LEU A 454 -6.39 -27.59 -2.58
N GLY A 455 -7.51 -26.89 -2.41
CA GLY A 455 -8.41 -27.03 -1.26
C GLY A 455 -8.10 -26.09 -0.09
N PHE A 456 -7.28 -25.05 -0.27
CA PHE A 456 -7.04 -24.07 0.78
C PHE A 456 -8.17 -23.04 0.89
N ILE A 457 -8.47 -22.63 2.12
CA ILE A 457 -9.33 -21.47 2.37
C ILE A 457 -8.49 -20.20 2.14
N THR A 458 -8.87 -19.44 1.12
CA THR A 458 -8.24 -18.15 0.77
C THR A 458 -9.28 -17.05 0.82
N TYR A 459 -8.87 -15.84 1.18
CA TYR A 459 -9.72 -14.64 1.12
C TYR A 459 -9.36 -13.76 -0.08
N GLY A 460 -10.24 -12.81 -0.35
CA GLY A 460 -9.97 -11.73 -1.28
C GLY A 460 -10.36 -12.02 -2.72
N HIS A 461 -10.19 -10.98 -3.53
CA HIS A 461 -10.51 -10.97 -4.95
C HIS A 461 -9.39 -11.66 -5.75
N ASP A 462 -9.74 -12.31 -6.87
CA ASP A 462 -8.78 -13.04 -7.71
C ASP A 462 -7.66 -12.14 -8.25
N ASP A 463 -7.98 -10.89 -8.53
CA ASP A 463 -7.04 -9.83 -8.95
C ASP A 463 -6.23 -9.16 -7.83
N SER A 464 -6.48 -9.48 -6.56
CA SER A 464 -5.75 -8.85 -5.45
C SER A 464 -4.31 -9.37 -5.35
N PRO A 465 -3.26 -8.54 -5.53
CA PRO A 465 -1.86 -8.95 -5.37
C PRO A 465 -1.50 -9.38 -3.95
N VAL A 466 -2.43 -9.25 -3.00
CA VAL A 466 -2.38 -9.86 -1.69
C VAL A 466 -3.29 -11.08 -1.71
N VAL A 467 -2.71 -12.27 -1.55
CA VAL A 467 -3.43 -13.55 -1.47
C VAL A 467 -3.30 -14.09 -0.04
N PRO A 468 -4.31 -13.88 0.82
CA PRO A 468 -4.33 -14.41 2.18
C PRO A 468 -4.76 -15.88 2.16
N LEU A 469 -3.91 -16.77 2.68
CA LEU A 469 -4.24 -18.16 2.97
C LEU A 469 -4.44 -18.31 4.47
N LEU A 470 -5.61 -18.81 4.86
CA LEU A 470 -6.00 -18.92 6.27
C LEU A 470 -5.26 -20.10 6.89
N LEU A 471 -4.49 -19.82 7.93
CA LEU A 471 -3.77 -20.87 8.66
C LEU A 471 -4.65 -21.46 9.74
N PHE A 472 -5.47 -20.62 10.39
CA PHE A 472 -6.22 -20.97 11.59
C PHE A 472 -5.31 -21.51 12.71
N HIS A 473 -5.70 -21.33 13.97
CA HIS A 473 -4.90 -21.74 15.14
C HIS A 473 -3.46 -21.16 15.26
N LEU A 474 -3.11 -20.78 16.48
CA LEU A 474 -1.81 -20.19 16.80
C LEU A 474 -0.62 -21.14 16.50
N GLY A 475 -0.78 -22.44 16.74
CA GLY A 475 0.29 -23.42 16.56
C GLY A 475 0.71 -23.63 15.10
N LYS A 476 -0.21 -23.46 14.15
CA LYS A 476 0.09 -23.66 12.72
C LYS A 476 0.90 -22.51 12.15
N MET A 477 0.75 -21.30 12.67
CA MET A 477 1.45 -20.09 12.22
C MET A 477 2.98 -20.23 12.20
N ALA A 478 3.57 -20.54 13.36
CA ALA A 478 5.02 -20.64 13.49
C ALA A 478 5.57 -21.80 12.65
N THR A 479 4.88 -22.94 12.69
CA THR A 479 5.27 -24.13 11.95
C THR A 479 5.23 -23.90 10.44
N PHE A 480 4.17 -23.27 9.91
CA PHE A 480 4.07 -22.93 8.48
C PHE A 480 5.24 -22.03 8.04
N SER A 481 5.52 -20.97 8.79
CA SER A 481 6.63 -20.04 8.48
C SER A 481 8.00 -20.73 8.52
N ARG A 482 8.25 -21.56 9.55
CA ARG A 482 9.49 -22.33 9.69
C ARG A 482 9.67 -23.32 8.55
N LEU A 483 8.63 -24.09 8.21
CA LEU A 483 8.68 -25.07 7.13
C LEU A 483 8.90 -24.43 5.76
N MET A 484 8.32 -23.25 5.51
CA MET A 484 8.61 -22.46 4.29
C MET A 484 10.08 -22.05 4.22
N ARG A 485 10.68 -21.67 5.35
CA ARG A 485 12.06 -21.19 5.44
C ARG A 485 13.10 -22.30 5.32
N THR A 486 12.82 -23.50 5.83
CA THR A 486 13.78 -24.62 5.88
C THR A 486 13.79 -25.48 4.61
N ARG A 487 13.04 -25.10 3.56
CA ARG A 487 13.05 -25.81 2.28
C ARG A 487 14.39 -25.63 1.55
N ALA A 488 14.66 -26.52 0.59
CA ALA A 488 15.82 -26.43 -0.29
C ALA A 488 15.92 -25.08 -1.02
N THR A 489 14.77 -24.55 -1.44
CA THR A 489 14.62 -23.13 -1.82
C THR A 489 13.84 -22.44 -0.69
N PRO A 490 14.52 -21.72 0.23
CA PRO A 490 13.84 -21.01 1.31
C PRO A 490 12.83 -19.99 0.78
N ILE A 491 11.64 -19.97 1.37
CA ILE A 491 10.57 -19.02 1.05
C ILE A 491 10.28 -18.17 2.28
N ILE A 492 10.28 -16.85 2.12
CA ILE A 492 9.86 -15.93 3.19
C ILE A 492 8.41 -15.57 3.02
N VAL A 493 7.66 -15.81 4.08
CA VAL A 493 6.25 -15.48 4.20
C VAL A 493 6.01 -14.51 5.37
N VAL A 494 4.95 -13.71 5.28
CA VAL A 494 4.47 -12.88 6.37
C VAL A 494 3.24 -13.55 6.96
N VAL A 495 3.36 -13.96 8.22
CA VAL A 495 2.21 -14.36 9.03
C VAL A 495 1.57 -13.11 9.62
N VAL A 496 0.25 -13.05 9.55
CA VAL A 496 -0.57 -12.00 10.14
C VAL A 496 -1.54 -12.62 11.14
N SER A 497 -1.60 -12.00 12.33
CA SER A 497 -2.47 -12.36 13.43
C SER A 497 -2.82 -11.10 14.22
N TYR A 498 -3.35 -11.28 15.43
CA TYR A 498 -3.64 -10.18 16.36
C TYR A 498 -2.38 -9.31 16.57
N PRO A 499 -2.52 -7.98 16.67
CA PRO A 499 -3.77 -7.21 16.63
C PRO A 499 -4.29 -6.85 15.23
N ALA A 500 -3.60 -7.22 14.15
CA ALA A 500 -4.01 -6.84 12.80
C ALA A 500 -5.25 -7.59 12.31
N THR A 501 -5.43 -8.84 12.75
CA THR A 501 -6.61 -9.66 12.48
C THR A 501 -6.98 -10.46 13.74
N PRO A 502 -8.24 -10.92 13.93
CA PRO A 502 -8.57 -11.79 15.05
C PRO A 502 -7.67 -13.03 15.12
N LEU A 503 -7.38 -13.52 16.34
CA LEU A 503 -6.48 -14.67 16.56
C LEU A 503 -6.93 -15.92 15.80
N VAL A 504 -8.23 -16.18 15.80
CA VAL A 504 -8.83 -17.37 15.18
C VAL A 504 -8.82 -17.34 13.66
N THR A 505 -8.60 -16.18 13.06
CA THR A 505 -8.50 -16.00 11.60
C THR A 505 -7.09 -15.61 11.18
N SER A 506 -6.07 -16.10 11.89
CA SER A 506 -4.67 -15.93 11.49
C SER A 506 -4.40 -16.49 10.09
N ARG A 507 -3.53 -15.82 9.34
CA ARG A 507 -3.29 -16.11 7.93
C ARG A 507 -1.86 -15.82 7.53
N VAL A 508 -1.41 -16.47 6.46
CA VAL A 508 -0.22 -16.06 5.72
C VAL A 508 -0.65 -15.17 4.57
N ARG A 509 0.05 -14.05 4.35
CA ARG A 509 -0.23 -13.13 3.24
C ARG A 509 0.86 -13.25 2.18
N PHE A 510 0.53 -13.91 1.09
CA PHE A 510 1.39 -13.90 -0.08
C PHE A 510 1.20 -12.59 -0.84
N CYS A 511 2.29 -11.87 -1.05
CA CYS A 511 2.32 -10.61 -1.80
C CYS A 511 3.02 -10.84 -3.13
N MET A 512 2.24 -10.87 -4.20
CA MET A 512 2.74 -11.17 -5.55
C MET A 512 3.42 -9.96 -6.17
N SER A 513 4.44 -10.22 -6.98
CA SER A 513 5.20 -9.20 -7.70
C SER A 513 5.27 -9.56 -9.17
N ALA A 514 5.32 -8.54 -10.02
CA ALA A 514 5.72 -8.64 -11.42
C ALA A 514 7.15 -9.20 -11.57
N SER A 515 7.95 -9.22 -10.51
CA SER A 515 9.30 -9.81 -10.55
C SER A 515 9.30 -11.33 -10.40
N HIS A 516 8.19 -11.94 -9.94
CA HIS A 516 8.08 -13.39 -9.84
C HIS A 516 7.90 -14.03 -11.21
N THR A 517 8.56 -15.15 -11.44
CA THR A 517 8.32 -16.02 -12.60
C THR A 517 7.24 -17.05 -12.28
N LYS A 518 6.72 -17.75 -13.29
CA LYS A 518 5.78 -18.86 -13.06
C LYS A 518 6.39 -19.93 -12.14
N GLU A 519 7.67 -20.23 -12.33
CA GLU A 519 8.40 -21.24 -11.56
C GLU A 519 8.55 -20.85 -10.09
N ASP A 520 8.61 -19.54 -9.78
CA ASP A 520 8.54 -19.07 -8.40
C ASP A 520 7.18 -19.39 -7.78
N VAL A 521 6.09 -19.15 -8.53
CA VAL A 521 4.73 -19.47 -8.07
C VAL A 521 4.57 -20.99 -7.90
N ASP A 522 5.07 -21.79 -8.84
CA ASP A 522 5.09 -23.26 -8.74
C ASP A 522 5.86 -23.72 -7.49
N THR A 523 6.98 -23.05 -7.16
CA THR A 523 7.76 -23.34 -5.95
C THR A 523 6.96 -23.07 -4.68
N VAL A 524 6.19 -21.97 -4.65
CA VAL A 524 5.28 -21.65 -3.55
C VAL A 524 4.14 -22.66 -3.47
N LEU A 525 3.54 -23.06 -4.59
CA LEU A 525 2.45 -24.03 -4.63
C LEU A 525 2.89 -25.41 -4.14
N LYS A 526 4.06 -25.90 -4.56
CA LYS A 526 4.65 -27.15 -4.04
C LYS A 526 4.84 -27.09 -2.53
N ALA A 527 5.39 -25.98 -2.04
CA ALA A 527 5.58 -25.79 -0.61
C ALA A 527 4.24 -25.76 0.15
N CYS A 528 3.26 -25.01 -0.35
CA CYS A 528 1.93 -24.96 0.23
C CYS A 528 1.27 -26.33 0.24
N ASP A 529 1.30 -27.08 -0.86
CA ASP A 529 0.67 -28.39 -0.97
C ASP A 529 1.21 -29.40 0.07
N GLU A 530 2.53 -29.49 0.20
CA GLU A 530 3.18 -30.35 1.19
C GLU A 530 2.90 -29.91 2.64
N ILE A 531 3.07 -28.61 2.93
CA ILE A 531 2.87 -28.07 4.29
C ILE A 531 1.39 -28.13 4.67
N GLY A 532 0.49 -27.91 3.71
CA GLY A 532 -0.95 -27.93 3.91
C GLY A 532 -1.48 -29.32 4.20
N GLU A 533 -0.87 -30.36 3.63
CA GLU A 533 -1.15 -31.74 4.00
C GLU A 533 -0.73 -32.01 5.45
N LEU A 534 0.51 -31.64 5.79
CA LEU A 534 1.09 -31.87 7.12
C LEU A 534 0.33 -31.12 8.24
N LEU A 535 -0.10 -29.89 7.97
CA LEU A 535 -0.76 -29.02 8.93
C LEU A 535 -2.28 -29.08 8.83
N ASP A 536 -2.83 -29.96 8.00
CA ASP A 536 -4.27 -30.12 7.79
C ASP A 536 -4.97 -28.77 7.49
N LEU A 537 -4.57 -28.14 6.37
CA LEU A 537 -5.04 -26.83 5.92
C LEU A 537 -5.95 -26.88 4.69
N LYS A 538 -6.06 -28.04 4.02
CA LYS A 538 -6.83 -28.23 2.78
C LYS A 538 -8.30 -28.55 3.07
N GLN A 539 -8.97 -27.62 3.73
CA GLN A 539 -10.31 -27.78 4.29
C GLN A 539 -11.42 -27.06 3.51
N ALA A 540 -11.10 -26.42 2.38
CA ALA A 540 -12.10 -25.79 1.54
C ALA A 540 -12.96 -26.82 0.78
N GLU A 541 -14.24 -26.50 0.63
CA GLU A 541 -15.18 -27.21 -0.24
C GLU A 541 -14.94 -26.87 -1.72
N GLY A 542 -15.35 -27.76 -2.61
CA GLY A 542 -15.28 -27.55 -4.06
C GLY A 542 -14.35 -28.51 -4.80
N GLU A 543 -14.27 -28.30 -6.12
CA GLU A 543 -13.46 -29.13 -7.01
C GLU A 543 -11.95 -28.94 -6.74
N ARG A 544 -11.24 -30.07 -6.59
CA ARG A 544 -9.80 -30.10 -6.34
C ARG A 544 -9.06 -30.69 -7.53
N TRP A 545 -7.91 -30.11 -7.85
CA TRP A 545 -7.02 -30.60 -8.90
C TRP A 545 -5.69 -31.07 -8.30
N PRO A 546 -5.09 -32.16 -8.82
CA PRO A 546 -3.72 -32.53 -8.49
C PRO A 546 -2.75 -31.38 -8.76
N LEU A 547 -1.72 -31.23 -7.91
CA LEU A 547 -0.73 -30.15 -8.05
C LEU A 547 -0.08 -30.09 -9.43
N GLN A 548 0.28 -31.24 -10.01
CA GLN A 548 0.91 -31.30 -11.33
C GLN A 548 -0.03 -30.77 -12.42
N GLU A 549 -1.32 -31.14 -12.36
CA GLU A 549 -2.34 -30.65 -13.28
C GLU A 549 -2.53 -29.13 -13.19
N ILE A 550 -2.56 -28.58 -11.95
CA ILE A 550 -2.61 -27.13 -11.72
C ILE A 550 -1.43 -26.42 -12.38
N MET A 551 -0.22 -26.97 -12.23
CA MET A 551 0.99 -26.36 -12.79
C MET A 551 1.04 -26.40 -14.31
N ASP A 552 0.55 -27.48 -14.93
CA ASP A 552 0.52 -27.66 -16.37
C ASP A 552 -0.59 -26.82 -17.04
N ARG A 553 -1.72 -26.64 -16.35
CA ARG A 553 -2.89 -25.87 -16.81
C ARG A 553 -2.93 -24.43 -16.28
N ALA A 554 -1.79 -23.86 -15.86
CA ALA A 554 -1.74 -22.53 -15.24
C ALA A 554 -2.38 -21.41 -16.09
N VAL A 555 -2.18 -21.43 -17.41
CA VAL A 555 -2.76 -20.42 -18.32
C VAL A 555 -4.28 -20.57 -18.40
N GLU A 556 -4.78 -21.80 -18.47
CA GLU A 556 -6.22 -22.06 -18.46
C GLU A 556 -6.83 -21.61 -17.13
N LEU A 557 -6.21 -22.00 -16.01
CA LEU A 557 -6.66 -21.68 -14.66
C LEU A 557 -6.83 -20.17 -14.44
N VAL A 558 -5.90 -19.36 -14.95
CA VAL A 558 -5.95 -17.88 -14.87
C VAL A 558 -7.08 -17.27 -15.71
N ASN A 559 -7.56 -17.98 -16.73
CA ASN A 559 -8.61 -17.51 -17.63
C ASN A 559 -10.00 -18.12 -17.35
N MET A 560 -10.11 -19.04 -16.39
CA MET A 560 -11.41 -19.55 -15.93
C MET A 560 -12.31 -18.41 -15.43
N ASP A 561 -13.62 -18.56 -15.57
CA ASP A 561 -14.56 -17.61 -14.97
C ASP A 561 -14.45 -17.64 -13.44
N GLU A 562 -14.70 -16.50 -12.80
CA GLU A 562 -14.73 -16.44 -11.34
C GLU A 562 -15.81 -17.40 -10.83
N VAL A 563 -15.41 -18.35 -9.98
CA VAL A 563 -16.36 -19.13 -9.19
C VAL A 563 -16.91 -18.15 -8.14
N LEU A 564 -18.10 -17.61 -8.40
CA LEU A 564 -18.82 -16.68 -7.52
C LEU A 564 -19.11 -17.26 -6.15
#